data_AF-A0A3D5KSZ3-F1
#
_entry.id   AF-A0A3D5KSZ3-F1
#
_cell.length_a   1.000
_cell.length_b   1.000
_cell.length_c   1.000
_cell.angle_alpha   90.00
_cell.angle_beta   90.00
_cell.angle_gamma   90.00
#
_symmetry.space_group_name_H-M   'P 1'
#
loop_
_entity.id
_entity.type
_entity.pdbx_description
1 polymer ?
#
loop_
_entity_poly.entity_id
_entity_poly.type
_entity_poly.pdbx_seq_one_letter_code
_entity_poly.pdbx_strand_id
1 'polypeptide(L)'
;MEFSRTDPKSSDSLFTQSSTLVCYGMLADTSRFYTLIFYAPAATLIPVITTFDKTGERIYDQGVDFGCWDGGPYSYECDGQIKIDSKMNLNLEHVTTCFDCDSTSSKPVKYFEKRKGKIRNDGMIELEAIKR
;
A
#
# COMPACT_ATOMS: atom_id res chain seq x y z
N MET A 1 7.60 -18.10 12.60
CA MET A 1 6.52 -17.10 12.68
C MET A 1 5.33 -17.73 11.97
N GLU A 2 4.35 -18.22 12.71
CA GLU A 2 3.16 -18.85 12.14
C GLU A 2 2.28 -17.75 11.53
N PHE A 3 2.04 -17.84 10.23
CA PHE A 3 1.12 -16.95 9.54
C PHE A 3 -0.31 -17.47 9.70
N SER A 4 -1.22 -16.57 10.07
CA SER A 4 -2.62 -16.82 10.34
C SER A 4 -3.34 -17.49 9.16
N ARG A 5 -4.14 -18.51 9.47
CA ARG A 5 -5.01 -19.23 8.52
C ARG A 5 -6.03 -18.29 7.88
N THR A 6 -6.17 -18.44 6.56
CA THR A 6 -7.05 -17.71 5.64
C THR A 6 -8.54 -17.92 5.94
N ASP A 7 -9.38 -16.92 5.65
CA ASP A 7 -10.84 -17.07 5.52
C ASP A 7 -11.17 -17.61 4.10
N PRO A 8 -11.63 -18.86 3.96
CA PRO A 8 -11.92 -19.48 2.68
C PRO A 8 -13.19 -18.94 1.98
N LYS A 9 -13.87 -17.93 2.56
CA LYS A 9 -15.11 -17.35 2.01
C LYS A 9 -14.94 -15.95 1.41
N SER A 10 -13.73 -15.38 1.38
CA SER A 10 -13.46 -14.13 0.67
C SER A 10 -13.57 -14.35 -0.85
N SER A 11 -14.59 -13.77 -1.49
CA SER A 11 -14.77 -13.76 -2.95
C SER A 11 -13.73 -12.90 -3.70
N ASP A 12 -12.85 -12.23 -2.95
CA ASP A 12 -12.10 -11.06 -3.40
C ASP A 12 -10.59 -11.28 -3.21
N SER A 13 -10.05 -12.49 -3.43
CA SER A 13 -8.61 -12.73 -3.23
C SER A 13 -8.03 -13.78 -4.17
N LEU A 14 -7.04 -13.37 -4.98
CA LEU A 14 -6.11 -14.25 -5.68
C LEU A 14 -4.80 -14.31 -4.89
N PHE A 15 -4.33 -15.51 -4.53
CA PHE A 15 -3.01 -15.72 -3.95
C PHE A 15 -2.09 -16.32 -5.02
N THR A 16 -0.96 -15.67 -5.28
CA THR A 16 0.11 -16.23 -6.13
C THR A 16 1.32 -16.51 -5.27
N GLN A 17 1.98 -17.65 -5.51
CA GLN A 17 3.22 -18.02 -4.86
C GLN A 17 4.38 -17.71 -5.82
N SER A 18 5.07 -16.62 -5.55
CA SER A 18 6.41 -16.31 -6.07
C SER A 18 7.23 -15.84 -4.87
N SER A 19 8.50 -16.25 -4.77
CA SER A 19 9.34 -16.17 -3.57
C SER A 19 9.56 -14.76 -2.98
N THR A 20 8.98 -13.71 -3.55
CA THR A 20 9.20 -12.30 -3.18
C THR A 20 7.98 -11.38 -3.31
N LEU A 21 6.81 -11.86 -3.74
CA LEU A 21 5.62 -11.02 -3.93
C LEU A 21 4.45 -11.56 -3.11
N VAL A 22 4.07 -10.84 -2.05
CA VAL A 22 2.90 -11.15 -1.23
C VAL A 22 1.72 -10.31 -1.73
N CYS A 23 0.76 -10.96 -2.38
CA CYS A 23 -0.51 -10.34 -2.74
C CYS A 23 -1.45 -10.39 -1.53
N TYR A 24 -1.95 -9.22 -1.11
CA TYR A 24 -2.74 -9.08 0.12
C TYR A 24 -4.26 -9.15 -0.13
N GLY A 25 -4.69 -9.04 -1.39
CA GLY A 25 -6.09 -9.17 -1.78
C GLY A 25 -6.35 -8.71 -3.22
N MET A 26 -7.44 -9.20 -3.80
CA MET A 26 -8.01 -8.68 -5.04
C MET A 26 -9.06 -7.65 -4.64
N LEU A 27 -8.88 -6.43 -5.11
CA LEU A 27 -9.85 -5.38 -4.85
C LEU A 27 -10.91 -5.38 -5.94
N ALA A 28 -11.70 -4.31 -5.96
CA ALA A 28 -12.87 -4.18 -6.80
C ALA A 28 -12.63 -4.59 -8.26
N ASP A 29 -13.33 -5.66 -8.61
CA ASP A 29 -13.48 -6.19 -9.95
C ASP A 29 -14.64 -5.44 -10.62
N THR A 30 -14.32 -4.64 -11.64
CA THR A 30 -15.33 -3.92 -12.44
C THR A 30 -15.56 -4.62 -13.76
N SER A 31 -16.50 -4.17 -14.58
CA SER A 31 -16.61 -4.68 -15.95
C SER A 31 -15.41 -4.36 -16.85
N ARG A 32 -14.49 -3.46 -16.44
CA ARG A 32 -13.39 -2.94 -17.28
C ARG A 32 -12.00 -3.32 -16.80
N PHE A 33 -11.80 -3.37 -15.49
CA PHE A 33 -10.50 -3.62 -14.88
C PHE A 33 -10.67 -4.37 -13.55
N TYR A 34 -9.59 -4.95 -13.06
CA TYR A 34 -9.47 -5.42 -11.69
C TYR A 34 -8.25 -4.78 -11.03
N THR A 35 -8.22 -4.74 -9.71
CA THR A 35 -7.17 -4.08 -8.93
C THR A 35 -6.52 -5.08 -7.98
N LEU A 36 -5.20 -5.06 -7.87
CA LEU A 36 -4.44 -5.86 -6.91
C LEU A 36 -3.67 -4.95 -5.96
N ILE A 37 -3.51 -5.40 -4.71
CA ILE A 37 -2.49 -4.87 -3.80
C ILE A 37 -1.44 -5.95 -3.58
N PHE A 38 -0.18 -5.59 -3.81
CA PHE A 38 0.97 -6.44 -3.48
C PHE A 38 2.12 -5.62 -2.94
N TYR A 39 3.10 -6.28 -2.34
CA TYR A 39 4.33 -5.64 -1.92
C TYR A 39 5.44 -5.84 -2.96
N ALA A 40 6.03 -4.74 -3.42
CA ALA A 40 7.23 -4.74 -4.25
C ALA A 40 8.49 -4.71 -3.37
N PRO A 41 9.56 -5.43 -3.76
CA PRO A 41 10.82 -5.40 -3.02
C PRO A 41 11.53 -4.05 -3.18
N ALA A 42 11.95 -3.47 -2.05
CA ALA A 42 12.92 -2.37 -1.97
C ALA A 42 13.78 -2.56 -0.70
N ALA A 43 14.38 -1.49 -0.16
CA ALA A 43 15.05 -1.56 1.15
C ALA A 43 14.07 -2.00 2.25
N THR A 44 12.81 -1.61 2.13
CA THR A 44 11.64 -2.17 2.82
C THR A 44 10.60 -2.60 1.80
N LEU A 45 9.64 -3.45 2.19
CA LEU A 45 8.54 -3.85 1.30
C LEU A 45 7.60 -2.65 1.08
N ILE A 46 7.45 -2.24 -0.18
CA ILE A 46 6.60 -1.10 -0.55
C ILE A 46 5.26 -1.65 -1.08
N PRO A 47 4.12 -1.29 -0.48
CA PRO A 47 2.82 -1.65 -1.04
C PRO A 47 2.61 -0.93 -2.38
N VAL A 48 2.14 -1.68 -3.36
CA VAL A 48 1.83 -1.21 -4.70
C VAL A 48 0.37 -1.55 -5.00
N ILE A 49 -0.36 -0.56 -5.48
CA ILE A 49 -1.70 -0.72 -6.02
C ILE A 49 -1.56 -0.78 -7.54
N THR A 50 -2.01 -1.87 -8.14
CA THR A 50 -1.94 -2.06 -9.59
C THR A 50 -3.31 -2.36 -10.15
N THR A 51 -3.64 -1.72 -11.26
CA THR A 51 -4.83 -2.02 -12.05
C THR A 51 -4.45 -2.74 -13.34
N PHE A 52 -5.28 -3.70 -13.72
CA PHE A 52 -5.16 -4.47 -14.96
C PHE A 52 -6.49 -4.45 -15.69
N ASP A 53 -6.44 -4.48 -17.01
CA ASP A 53 -7.63 -4.66 -17.83
C ASP A 53 -8.16 -6.11 -17.75
N LYS A 54 -9.22 -6.42 -18.50
CA LYS A 54 -9.78 -7.79 -18.51
C LYS A 54 -8.98 -8.82 -19.30
N THR A 55 -7.98 -8.39 -20.06
CA THR A 55 -7.06 -9.28 -20.75
C THR A 55 -5.85 -9.64 -19.88
N GLY A 56 -5.69 -8.95 -18.75
CA GLY A 56 -4.56 -9.09 -17.83
C GLY A 56 -3.41 -8.14 -18.15
N GLU A 57 -3.59 -7.21 -19.10
CA GLU A 57 -2.63 -6.16 -19.39
C GLU A 57 -2.67 -5.08 -18.29
N ARG A 58 -1.49 -4.66 -17.86
CA ARG A 58 -1.36 -3.64 -16.81
C ARG A 58 -1.79 -2.27 -17.33
N ILE A 59 -2.67 -1.60 -16.59
CA ILE A 59 -3.12 -0.24 -16.86
C ILE A 59 -2.25 0.77 -16.10
N TYR A 60 -2.12 0.61 -14.78
CA TYR A 60 -1.44 1.58 -13.92
C TYR A 60 -0.83 0.95 -12.67
N ASP A 61 0.28 1.50 -12.18
CA ASP A 61 0.94 1.15 -10.92
C ASP A 61 1.09 2.39 -10.05
N GLN A 62 0.69 2.29 -8.78
CA GLN A 62 0.97 3.30 -7.77
C GLN A 62 1.69 2.67 -6.58
N GLY A 63 2.99 2.95 -6.48
CA GLY A 63 3.76 2.67 -5.27
C GLY A 63 3.38 3.63 -4.15
N VAL A 64 3.24 3.10 -2.94
CA VAL A 64 2.90 3.85 -1.75
C VAL A 64 4.06 3.73 -0.78
N ASP A 65 4.89 4.76 -0.74
CA ASP A 65 5.99 4.84 0.22
C ASP A 65 5.51 5.47 1.53
N PHE A 66 5.64 4.72 2.62
CA PHE A 66 5.34 5.16 3.99
C PHE A 66 6.55 5.77 4.71
N GLY A 67 7.65 6.02 3.99
CA GLY A 67 8.86 6.64 4.54
C GLY A 67 9.64 5.73 5.48
N CYS A 68 9.45 4.42 5.36
CA CYS A 68 10.10 3.41 6.19
C CYS A 68 11.44 3.06 5.58
N TRP A 69 12.44 3.90 5.81
CA TRP A 69 13.74 3.71 5.20
C TRP A 69 14.67 2.92 6.12
N ASP A 70 14.87 1.63 5.81
CA ASP A 70 15.96 0.84 6.38
C ASP A 70 17.24 1.09 5.57
N GLY A 71 18.28 1.63 6.22
CA GLY A 71 19.58 1.86 5.60
C GLY A 71 20.23 3.21 5.91
N GLY A 72 19.51 4.11 6.58
CA GLY A 72 20.05 5.34 7.14
C GLY A 72 20.58 5.17 8.58
N PRO A 73 21.14 6.24 9.19
CA PRO A 73 21.65 6.20 10.57
C PRO A 73 20.54 6.20 11.63
N TYR A 74 19.26 6.15 11.23
CA TYR A 74 18.11 6.32 12.10
C TYR A 74 17.19 5.11 12.05
N SER A 75 16.61 4.77 13.20
CA SER A 75 15.63 3.69 13.34
C SER A 75 14.22 4.21 13.09
N TYR A 76 13.46 3.52 12.25
CA TYR A 76 12.07 3.86 11.91
C TYR A 76 11.12 2.71 12.25
N GLU A 77 9.94 3.04 12.77
CA GLU A 77 8.78 2.16 12.86
C GLU A 77 7.66 2.80 12.05
N CYS A 78 6.97 1.99 11.26
CA CYS A 78 5.87 2.44 10.43
C CYS A 78 4.63 1.59 10.65
N ASP A 79 3.50 2.28 10.80
CA ASP A 79 2.19 1.68 10.76
C ASP A 79 1.36 2.39 9.69
N GLY A 80 0.90 1.63 8.70
CA GLY A 80 0.27 2.17 7.51
C GLY A 80 -0.92 1.32 7.08
N GLN A 81 -1.98 1.99 6.65
CA GLN A 81 -3.19 1.35 6.14
C GLN A 81 -3.59 1.96 4.79
N ILE A 82 -3.94 1.06 3.87
CA ILE A 82 -4.56 1.38 2.58
C ILE A 82 -5.98 0.82 2.59
N LYS A 83 -6.97 1.66 2.32
CA LYS A 83 -8.39 1.27 2.17
C LYS A 83 -8.89 1.70 0.80
N ILE A 84 -9.53 0.78 0.08
CA ILE A 84 -10.28 1.09 -1.13
C ILE A 84 -11.73 0.68 -0.89
N ASP A 85 -12.66 1.64 -1.00
CA ASP A 85 -14.09 1.38 -0.78
C ASP A 85 -14.79 0.87 -2.05
N SER A 86 -16.07 0.49 -1.92
CA SER A 86 -16.89 0.01 -3.04
C SER A 86 -17.14 1.04 -4.14
N LYS A 87 -16.83 2.32 -3.90
CA LYS A 87 -16.91 3.42 -4.85
C LYS A 87 -15.54 3.79 -5.42
N MET A 88 -14.53 2.95 -5.20
CA MET A 88 -13.16 3.13 -5.67
C MET A 88 -12.43 4.32 -5.04
N ASN A 89 -12.88 4.83 -3.89
CA ASN A 89 -12.15 5.86 -3.17
C ASN A 89 -11.01 5.21 -2.40
N LEU A 90 -9.81 5.72 -2.63
CA LEU A 90 -8.58 5.33 -1.95
C LEU A 90 -8.39 6.23 -0.73
N ASN A 91 -8.17 5.63 0.43
CA ASN A 91 -7.76 6.31 1.64
C ASN A 91 -6.49 5.66 2.16
N LEU A 92 -5.52 6.51 2.41
CA LEU A 92 -4.22 6.15 2.92
C LEU A 92 -4.00 6.88 4.23
N GLU A 93 -3.66 6.15 5.27
CA GLU A 93 -3.26 6.72 6.55
C GLU A 93 -1.99 6.00 7.00
N HIS A 94 -0.97 6.76 7.38
CA HIS A 94 0.21 6.16 8.00
C HIS A 94 0.82 7.04 9.08
N VAL A 95 1.55 6.37 9.96
CA VAL A 95 2.33 6.94 11.04
C VAL A 95 3.75 6.40 10.91
N THR A 96 4.70 7.31 10.78
CA THR A 96 6.13 6.99 10.81
C THR A 96 6.70 7.51 12.12
N THR A 97 7.17 6.62 12.98
CA THR A 97 7.89 6.95 14.19
C THR A 97 9.37 6.81 13.93
N CYS A 98 10.13 7.86 14.17
CA CYS A 98 11.56 7.88 14.01
C CYS A 98 12.21 8.09 15.39
N PHE A 99 13.00 7.11 15.86
CA PHE A 99 13.50 7.11 17.23
C PHE A 99 14.71 8.04 17.43
N ASP A 100 15.49 8.25 16.37
CA ASP A 100 16.83 8.85 16.48
C ASP A 100 17.06 10.09 15.59
N CYS A 101 16.03 10.60 14.90
CA CYS A 101 16.17 11.78 14.02
C CYS A 101 16.28 13.11 14.77
N ASP A 102 15.98 13.15 16.06
CA ASP A 102 16.23 14.32 16.88
C ASP A 102 17.44 14.07 17.79
N SER A 103 18.60 14.52 17.31
CA SER A 103 19.87 14.44 18.04
C SER A 103 19.88 15.26 19.34
N THR A 104 18.87 16.09 19.59
CA THR A 104 18.82 16.98 20.76
C THR A 104 17.92 16.47 21.87
N SER A 105 16.81 15.78 21.56
CA SER A 105 15.81 15.40 22.58
C SER A 105 15.77 13.92 22.93
N SER A 106 16.44 13.04 22.16
CA SER A 106 16.36 11.57 22.31
C SER A 106 14.92 11.02 22.32
N LYS A 107 13.94 11.81 21.89
CA LYS A 107 12.53 11.43 21.84
C LYS A 107 12.15 11.05 20.42
N PRO A 108 11.32 10.01 20.25
CA PRO A 108 10.84 9.65 18.93
C PRO A 108 10.01 10.77 18.31
N VAL A 109 10.30 11.10 17.05
CA VAL A 109 9.52 12.05 16.24
C VAL A 109 8.50 11.25 15.44
N LYS A 110 7.23 11.68 15.47
CA LYS A 110 6.16 11.05 14.71
C LYS A 110 5.69 11.92 13.55
N TYR A 111 5.64 11.33 12.38
CA TYR A 111 5.07 11.92 11.17
C TYR A 111 3.76 11.21 10.86
N PHE A 112 2.71 11.98 10.67
CA PHE A 112 1.40 11.47 10.30
C PHE A 112 1.10 11.96 8.90
N GLU A 113 0.76 11.03 8.02
CA GLU A 113 0.33 11.39 6.68
C GLU A 113 -1.03 10.77 6.38
N LYS A 114 -1.87 11.56 5.74
CA LYS A 114 -3.13 11.10 5.17
C LYS A 114 -3.16 11.50 3.71
N ARG A 115 -3.35 10.53 2.83
CA ARG A 115 -3.64 10.79 1.41
C ARG A 115 -4.99 10.21 1.06
N LYS A 116 -5.66 10.90 0.14
CA LYS A 116 -6.87 10.41 -0.48
C LYS A 116 -6.62 10.26 -1.97
N GLY A 117 -7.45 9.47 -2.61
CA GLY A 117 -7.39 9.30 -4.05
C GLY A 117 -8.60 8.56 -4.56
N LYS A 118 -8.55 8.21 -5.83
CA LYS A 118 -9.60 7.47 -6.50
C LYS A 118 -9.04 6.62 -7.63
N ILE A 119 -9.54 5.40 -7.74
CA ILE A 119 -9.36 4.62 -8.97
C ILE A 119 -10.46 5.03 -9.92
N ARG A 120 -10.06 5.60 -11.05
CA ARG A 120 -10.97 6.05 -12.09
C ARG A 120 -11.59 4.88 -12.83
N ASN A 121 -12.63 5.21 -13.57
CA ASN A 121 -13.37 4.27 -14.40
C ASN A 121 -12.53 3.61 -15.50
N ASP A 122 -11.43 4.24 -15.91
CA ASP A 122 -10.44 3.72 -16.87
C ASP A 122 -9.29 2.95 -16.21
N GLY A 123 -9.35 2.72 -14.88
CA GLY A 123 -8.30 2.03 -14.14
C GLY A 123 -7.12 2.91 -13.73
N MET A 124 -7.09 4.19 -14.10
CA MET A 124 -6.05 5.12 -13.65
C MET A 124 -6.22 5.45 -12.16
N ILE A 125 -5.11 5.57 -11.43
CA ILE A 125 -5.14 5.98 -10.02
C ILE A 125 -4.80 7.46 -9.92
N GLU A 126 -5.66 8.24 -9.26
CA GLU A 126 -5.41 9.65 -8.95
C GLU A 126 -5.27 9.82 -7.44
N LEU A 127 -4.15 10.41 -7.00
CA LEU A 127 -3.93 10.80 -5.61
C LEU A 127 -4.13 12.30 -5.44
N GLU A 128 -4.83 12.70 -4.39
CA GLU A 128 -4.91 14.09 -3.97
C GLU A 128 -3.55 14.57 -3.47
N ALA A 129 -3.24 15.84 -3.75
CA ALA A 129 -2.04 16.47 -3.21
C ALA A 129 -2.05 16.47 -1.68
N ILE A 130 -0.90 16.20 -1.07
CA ILE A 130 -0.74 16.26 0.38
C ILE A 130 -0.93 17.72 0.81
N LYS A 131 -2.00 18.00 1.56
CA LYS A 131 -2.12 19.27 2.28
C LYS A 131 -1.20 19.19 3.49
N ARG A 132 -0.04 19.84 3.39
CA ARG A 132 0.89 20.06 4.51
C ARG A 132 0.44 21.25 5.33
#